data_AF-A0A6A8LT37-F1
#
_entry.id   AF-A0A6A8LT37-F1
#
_cell.length_a   1.000
_cell.length_b   1.000
_cell.length_c   1.000
_cell.angle_alpha   90.00
_cell.angle_beta   90.00
_cell.angle_gamma   90.00
#
_symmetry.space_group_name_H-M   'P 1'
#
loop_
_entity.id
_entity.type
_entity.pdbx_description
1 polymer ?
#
loop_
_entity_poly.entity_id
_entity_poly.type
_entity_poly.pdbx_seq_one_letter_code
_entity_poly.pdbx_strand_id
1 'polypeptide(L)'
;MANKFTTKVTNEGVTLLQEASQQDKKVEFINAIASSTAYSESQLISETYDDINSRASKNQTGTINNITIDKNITRMELVFDGHDVKSDYTLNSIFLIAKLKDSQDLKLFAVIKAN
;
A
#
# COMPACT_ATOMS: atom_id res chain seq x y z
N MET A 1 -15.50 -19.90 -0.92
CA MET A 1 -15.22 -18.73 -1.78
C MET A 1 -13.78 -18.32 -1.51
N ALA A 2 -12.93 -18.20 -2.54
CA ALA A 2 -11.62 -17.61 -2.38
C ALA A 2 -11.78 -16.10 -2.13
N ASN A 3 -10.96 -15.51 -1.25
CA ASN A 3 -10.94 -14.06 -1.07
C ASN A 3 -10.68 -13.40 -2.44
N LYS A 4 -11.37 -12.31 -2.77
CA LYS A 4 -11.12 -11.61 -4.05
C LYS A 4 -9.75 -10.92 -4.08
N PHE A 5 -9.22 -10.62 -2.90
CA PHE A 5 -7.93 -9.97 -2.72
C PHE A 5 -7.10 -10.66 -1.64
N THR A 6 -5.79 -10.66 -1.81
CA THR A 6 -4.81 -11.09 -0.81
C THR A 6 -3.92 -9.92 -0.44
N THR A 7 -3.69 -9.72 0.86
CA THR A 7 -2.79 -8.67 1.34
C THR A 7 -1.47 -9.29 1.77
N LYS A 8 -0.35 -8.69 1.37
CA LYS A 8 0.99 -9.07 1.80
C LYS A 8 1.74 -7.84 2.28
N VAL A 9 2.42 -7.96 3.42
CA VAL A 9 3.37 -6.96 3.91
C VAL A 9 4.68 -7.15 3.14
N THR A 10 5.26 -6.07 2.65
CA THR A 10 6.53 -6.09 1.91
C THR A 10 7.72 -6.11 2.87
N ASN A 11 8.93 -6.30 2.34
CA ASN A 11 10.14 -6.18 3.14
C ASN A 11 10.27 -4.77 3.75
N GLU A 12 10.00 -3.72 2.97
CA GLU A 12 10.00 -2.34 3.48
C GLU A 12 8.96 -2.12 4.59
N GLY A 13 7.77 -2.72 4.48
CA GLY A 13 6.76 -2.67 5.55
C GLY A 13 7.19 -3.36 6.83
N VAL A 14 7.86 -4.52 6.73
CA VAL A 14 8.43 -5.22 7.90
C VAL A 14 9.53 -4.38 8.55
N THR A 15 10.45 -3.81 7.77
CA THR A 15 11.49 -2.91 8.27
C THR A 15 10.89 -1.69 8.96
N LEU A 16 9.87 -1.07 8.36
CA LEU A 16 9.19 0.09 8.93
C LEU A 16 8.56 -0.22 10.29
N LEU A 17 7.94 -1.41 10.45
CA LEU A 17 7.39 -1.85 11.73
C LEU A 17 8.47 -2.09 12.79
N GLN A 18 9.62 -2.62 12.39
CA GLN A 18 10.77 -2.82 13.28
C GLN A 18 11.33 -1.47 13.75
N GLU A 19 11.53 -0.53 12.83
CA GLU A 19 12.02 0.82 13.15
C GLU A 19 11.02 1.60 14.01
N ALA A 20 9.72 1.49 13.73
CA ALA A 20 8.66 2.09 14.53
C ALA A 20 8.75 1.64 16.00
N SER A 21 8.95 0.35 16.22
CA SER A 21 9.12 -0.24 17.55
C SER A 21 10.42 0.22 18.24
N GLN A 22 11.54 0.23 17.52
CA GLN A 22 12.84 0.63 18.07
C GLN A 22 12.93 2.12 18.41
N GLN A 23 12.25 2.98 17.64
CA GLN A 23 12.28 4.42 17.79
C GLN A 23 11.09 4.98 18.59
N ASP A 24 10.19 4.12 19.08
CA ASP A 24 8.92 4.51 19.71
C ASP A 24 8.11 5.50 18.85
N LYS A 25 8.04 5.23 17.54
CA LYS A 25 7.32 6.05 16.55
C LYS A 25 6.12 5.32 15.99
N LYS A 26 5.12 6.08 15.60
CA LYS A 26 3.94 5.54 14.89
C LYS A 26 4.22 5.43 13.40
N VAL A 27 3.62 4.43 12.76
CA VAL A 27 3.52 4.34 11.30
C VAL A 27 2.35 5.22 10.84
N GLU A 28 2.60 6.05 9.85
CA GLU A 28 1.63 6.91 9.20
C GLU A 28 1.40 6.43 7.76
N PHE A 29 0.17 6.07 7.43
CA PHE A 29 -0.23 5.75 6.06
C PHE A 29 -0.49 7.05 5.30
N ILE A 30 0.14 7.20 4.14
CA ILE A 30 0.19 8.48 3.41
C ILE A 30 -0.75 8.49 2.22
N ASN A 31 -0.64 7.48 1.36
CA ASN A 31 -1.50 7.33 0.20
C ASN A 31 -1.51 5.86 -0.25
N ALA A 32 -2.31 5.59 -1.28
CA ALA A 32 -2.32 4.32 -1.96
C ALA A 32 -2.06 4.54 -3.45
N ILE A 33 -1.48 3.56 -4.12
CA ILE A 33 -1.30 3.56 -5.58
C ILE A 33 -1.96 2.31 -6.12
N ALA A 34 -2.95 2.46 -6.99
CA ALA A 34 -3.56 1.35 -7.68
C ALA A 34 -2.81 1.05 -8.98
N SER A 35 -2.75 -0.21 -9.39
CA SER A 35 -2.07 -0.65 -10.60
C SER A 35 -2.83 -1.77 -11.29
N SER A 36 -3.03 -1.60 -12.60
CA SER A 36 -3.53 -2.64 -13.50
C SER A 36 -2.44 -3.60 -13.97
N THR A 37 -1.17 -3.36 -13.63
CA THR A 37 -0.07 -4.27 -13.96
C THR A 37 -0.20 -5.57 -13.17
N ALA A 38 -0.11 -6.71 -13.84
CA ALA A 38 -0.08 -8.01 -13.20
C ALA A 38 1.35 -8.31 -12.70
N TYR A 39 1.52 -8.41 -11.38
CA TYR A 39 2.80 -8.75 -10.75
C TYR A 39 2.77 -10.20 -10.22
N SER A 40 3.90 -10.90 -10.31
CA SER A 40 4.07 -12.15 -9.57
C SER A 40 4.18 -11.87 -8.07
N GLU A 41 3.86 -12.85 -7.23
CA GLU A 41 3.98 -12.65 -5.78
C GLU A 41 5.41 -12.40 -5.33
N SER A 42 6.39 -13.05 -5.97
CA SER A 42 7.81 -12.89 -5.64
C SER A 42 8.32 -11.49 -5.97
N GLN A 43 7.85 -10.90 -7.07
CA GLN A 43 8.17 -9.52 -7.42
C GLN A 43 7.69 -8.58 -6.33
N LEU A 44 6.40 -8.66 -5.96
CA LEU A 44 5.74 -7.73 -5.04
C LEU A 44 6.38 -7.63 -3.66
N ILE A 45 6.97 -8.72 -3.13
CA ILE A 45 7.57 -8.73 -1.79
C ILE A 45 8.89 -7.93 -1.77
N SER A 46 9.64 -7.96 -2.87
CA SER A 46 10.92 -7.28 -3.01
C SER A 46 10.81 -5.85 -3.56
N GLU A 47 9.64 -5.43 -4.04
CA GLU A 47 9.45 -4.07 -4.54
C GLU A 47 9.65 -3.03 -3.44
N THR A 48 10.23 -1.90 -3.81
CA THR A 48 10.37 -0.71 -2.97
C THR A 48 9.36 0.37 -3.34
N TYR A 49 9.24 1.40 -2.50
CA TYR A 49 8.51 2.61 -2.87
C TYR A 49 9.02 3.21 -4.19
N ASP A 50 10.33 3.36 -4.36
CA ASP A 50 10.93 3.97 -5.56
C ASP A 50 10.66 3.16 -6.83
N ASP A 51 10.71 1.84 -6.69
CA ASP A 51 10.36 0.89 -7.74
C ASP A 51 8.92 1.06 -8.24
N ILE A 52 7.97 1.13 -7.31
CA ILE A 52 6.56 1.30 -7.62
C ILE A 52 6.28 2.72 -8.09
N ASN A 53 6.89 3.73 -7.49
CA ASN A 53 6.69 5.11 -7.89
C ASN A 53 7.22 5.37 -9.32
N SER A 54 8.33 4.75 -9.71
CA SER A 54 8.86 4.89 -11.08
C SER A 54 8.03 4.15 -12.14
N ARG A 55 7.44 3.00 -11.79
CA ARG A 55 6.72 2.12 -12.74
C ARG A 55 5.19 2.31 -12.74
N ALA A 56 4.61 2.62 -11.58
CA ALA A 56 3.16 2.63 -11.33
C ALA A 56 2.59 4.03 -11.05
N SER A 57 3.41 5.10 -11.02
CA SER A 57 2.92 6.49 -10.89
C SER A 57 2.02 6.96 -12.06
N LYS A 58 1.83 6.13 -13.09
CA LYS A 58 0.87 6.36 -14.18
C LYS A 58 -0.51 5.71 -13.96
N ASN A 59 -0.73 4.98 -12.86
CA ASN A 59 -1.83 4.02 -12.79
C ASN A 59 -3.05 4.37 -11.92
N GLN A 60 -2.98 5.40 -11.07
CA GLN A 60 -4.06 6.02 -10.26
C GLN A 60 -3.63 6.13 -8.78
N THR A 61 -3.43 7.35 -8.32
CA THR A 61 -3.15 7.64 -6.91
C THR A 61 -4.46 7.73 -6.14
N GLY A 62 -4.52 7.07 -5.00
CA GLY A 62 -5.64 7.09 -4.07
C GLY A 62 -5.31 7.81 -2.78
N THR A 63 -6.36 8.24 -2.10
CA THR A 63 -6.30 8.81 -0.75
C THR A 63 -6.71 7.77 0.28
N ILE A 64 -6.24 7.95 1.51
CA ILE A 64 -6.61 7.13 2.66
C ILE A 64 -7.48 7.96 3.58
N ASN A 65 -8.72 7.51 3.79
CA ASN A 65 -9.73 8.21 4.58
C ASN A 65 -10.24 7.34 5.73
N ASN A 66 -11.03 7.93 6.62
CA ASN A 66 -11.79 7.23 7.66
C ASN A 66 -10.95 6.27 8.53
N ILE A 67 -9.71 6.66 8.85
CA ILE A 67 -8.80 5.84 9.66
C ILE A 67 -9.35 5.72 11.08
N THR A 68 -9.74 4.50 11.46
CA THR A 68 -10.24 4.16 12.79
C THR A 68 -9.32 3.11 13.40
N ILE A 69 -8.76 3.42 14.58
CA ILE A 69 -7.83 2.54 15.29
C ILE A 69 -8.55 1.92 16.48
N ASP A 70 -8.56 0.59 16.56
CA ASP A 70 -9.18 -0.18 17.64
C ASP A 70 -8.22 -1.27 18.11
N LYS A 71 -7.62 -1.06 19.29
CA LYS A 71 -6.64 -1.96 19.94
C LYS A 71 -5.53 -2.43 18.99
N ASN A 72 -5.79 -3.51 18.26
CA ASN A 72 -4.86 -4.21 17.36
C ASN A 72 -5.25 -4.10 15.88
N ILE A 73 -6.33 -3.39 15.56
CA ILE A 73 -6.90 -3.30 14.22
C ILE A 73 -6.95 -1.83 13.80
N THR A 74 -6.34 -1.53 12.66
CA THR A 74 -6.55 -0.26 11.96
C THR A 74 -7.47 -0.51 10.79
N ARG A 75 -8.64 0.14 10.81
CA ARG A 75 -9.58 0.18 9.68
C ARG A 75 -9.34 1.48 8.93
N MET A 76 -9.33 1.40 7.61
CA MET A 76 -9.13 2.56 6.75
C MET A 76 -9.90 2.36 5.45
N GLU A 77 -10.28 3.47 4.82
CA GLU A 77 -10.90 3.48 3.51
C GLU A 77 -9.88 3.95 2.47
N LEU A 78 -9.75 3.20 1.38
CA LEU A 78 -8.91 3.57 0.24
C LEU A 78 -9.83 4.11 -0.85
N VAL A 79 -9.67 5.40 -1.18
CA VAL A 79 -10.50 6.09 -2.17
C VAL A 79 -9.65 6.44 -3.38
N PHE A 80 -10.01 5.86 -4.52
CA PHE A 80 -9.41 6.18 -5.82
C PHE A 80 -10.37 7.09 -6.60
N ASP A 81 -9.82 8.01 -7.38
CA ASP A 81 -10.55 9.11 -8.02
C ASP A 81 -11.49 8.69 -9.17
N GLY A 82 -11.47 7.41 -9.57
CA GLY A 82 -12.38 6.81 -10.55
C GLY A 82 -12.43 7.51 -11.91
N HIS A 83 -11.44 8.34 -12.26
CA HIS A 83 -11.47 9.10 -13.50
C HIS A 83 -11.46 8.21 -14.74
N ASP A 84 -10.92 7.00 -14.62
CA ASP A 84 -11.02 5.94 -15.62
C ASP A 84 -11.61 4.66 -15.03
N VAL A 85 -12.94 4.58 -15.04
CA VAL A 85 -13.72 3.42 -14.57
C VAL A 85 -13.26 2.10 -15.21
N LYS A 86 -12.72 2.10 -16.44
CA LYS A 86 -12.17 0.87 -17.05
C LYS A 86 -10.91 0.39 -16.34
N SER A 87 -10.09 1.31 -15.85
CA SER A 87 -8.91 1.01 -15.06
C SER A 87 -9.29 0.43 -13.69
N ASP A 88 -10.38 0.90 -13.07
CA ASP A 88 -10.89 0.36 -11.80
C ASP A 88 -11.29 -1.13 -11.87
N TYR A 89 -11.84 -1.59 -13.01
CA TYR A 89 -12.20 -3.00 -13.24
C TYR A 89 -11.00 -3.90 -13.60
N THR A 90 -9.84 -3.31 -13.90
CA THR A 90 -8.62 -4.04 -14.30
C THR A 90 -7.51 -3.96 -13.25
N LEU A 91 -7.82 -3.42 -12.05
CA LEU A 91 -6.87 -3.32 -10.95
C LEU A 91 -6.41 -4.71 -10.49
N ASN A 92 -5.12 -4.95 -10.61
CA ASN A 92 -4.45 -6.17 -10.20
C ASN A 92 -3.78 -6.02 -8.83
N SER A 93 -3.34 -4.82 -8.47
CA SER A 93 -2.65 -4.55 -7.21
C SER A 93 -2.96 -3.14 -6.69
N ILE A 94 -3.02 -3.02 -5.36
CA ILE A 94 -3.03 -1.74 -4.64
C ILE A 94 -1.82 -1.74 -3.71
N PHE A 95 -1.00 -0.71 -3.81
CA PHE A 95 0.20 -0.48 -3.02
C PHE A 95 -0.11 0.54 -1.92
N LEU A 96 0.13 0.16 -0.67
CA LEU A 96 -0.04 1.04 0.48
C LEU A 96 1.29 1.70 0.82
N ILE A 97 1.34 3.02 0.81
CA ILE A 97 2.54 3.78 1.13
C ILE A 97 2.44 4.31 2.55
N ALA A 98 3.50 4.13 3.32
CA ALA A 98 3.58 4.59 4.69
C ALA A 98 4.94 5.19 5.00
N LYS A 99 5.04 5.83 6.16
CA LYS A 99 6.30 6.34 6.71
C LYS A 99 6.26 6.28 8.23
N LEU A 100 7.41 6.48 8.87
CA LEU A 100 7.43 6.80 10.28
C LEU A 100 6.94 8.23 10.50
N LYS A 101 6.24 8.44 11.61
CA LYS A 101 5.90 9.77 12.08
C LYS A 101 7.16 10.65 12.15
N ASP A 102 7.04 11.87 11.66
CA ASP A 102 8.11 12.87 11.54
C ASP A 102 9.25 12.49 10.57
N SER A 103 9.14 11.38 9.82
CA SER A 103 10.06 11.02 8.72
C SER A 103 9.57 11.58 7.37
N GLN A 104 10.50 11.72 6.45
CA GLN A 104 10.24 11.98 5.02
C GLN A 104 10.47 10.73 4.15
N ASP A 105 11.01 9.66 4.73
CA ASP A 105 11.28 8.41 4.03
C ASP A 105 9.98 7.62 3.83
N LEU A 106 9.50 7.60 2.59
CA LEU A 106 8.31 6.86 2.18
C LEU A 106 8.69 5.42 1.86
N LYS A 107 7.90 4.48 2.38
CA LYS A 107 8.09 3.05 2.22
C LYS A 107 6.84 2.43 1.61
N LEU A 108 7.04 1.45 0.75
CA LEU A 108 5.98 0.56 0.34
C LEU A 108 5.67 -0.35 1.52
N PHE A 109 4.53 -0.19 2.18
CA PHE A 109 4.20 -0.95 3.38
C PHE A 109 3.61 -2.33 3.06
N ALA A 110 2.64 -2.37 2.16
CA ALA A 110 1.92 -3.60 1.82
C ALA A 110 1.32 -3.52 0.42
N VAL A 111 1.00 -4.70 -0.11
CA VAL A 111 0.32 -4.85 -1.40
C VAL A 111 -0.97 -5.63 -1.19
N ILE A 112 -2.08 -5.11 -1.70
CA ILE A 112 -3.38 -5.78 -1.81
C ILE A 112 -3.51 -6.24 -3.27
N LYS A 113 -3.32 -7.52 -3.53
CA LYS A 113 -3.34 -8.13 -4.86
C LYS A 113 -4.71 -8.76 -5.13
N ALA A 114 -5.28 -8.51 -6.32
CA ALA A 114 -6.43 -9.24 -6.82
C ALA A 114 -6.03 -10.69 -7.16
N ASN A 115 -6.86 -11.65 -6.79
CA ASN A 115 -6.64 -13.07 -7.10
C ASN A 115 -6.83 -13.40 -8.58
#